data_AF-A0A1E4XAE3-F1
#
_entry.id   AF-A0A1E4XAE3-F1
#
_cell.length_a   1.000
_cell.length_b   1.000
_cell.length_c   1.000
_cell.angle_alpha   90.00
_cell.angle_beta   90.00
_cell.angle_gamma   90.00
#
_symmetry.space_group_name_H-M   'P 1'
#
loop_
_entity.id
_entity.type
_entity.pdbx_description
1 polymer ?
#
loop_
_entity_poly.entity_id
_entity_poly.type
_entity_poly.pdbx_seq_one_letter_code
_entity_poly.pdbx_strand_id
1 'polypeptide(L)'
;MRPDDPYVASLNKRSFDARQASDNLTREGAKWDDLNGDGRTSVAYSFNTGFGQFDERQKAQARLAMQAWSDVSNLAFEENGPRREGKMSFGISNTESVASGYYPSNHPYGGSTWYNPNRVTRQTLLHETGHALGLSHGGNYNGSLHTSQWNHAQDSKAHTVMSYFWADKSGKTHGGNTPVAPMMDDISAIQKLYGVNRQIRQENTTYGFNSNSQRDYYTLNSNRDNAVFCVWDGGGIDTLDVSGYGSNQTINLKAGSFSDVGGLKGNVSIARGVTLENAIGGSGNDALIGNEADNRLTGGAGGDRLRGGGGADTFVYNRASDSTPDNPDVLMDFISGTDKIDVSRAMKHANVASLAFVSEMTGKAGDAVLIHDASGNKGSVAIDLTGDGKADLLIRTHGQVKPGDIVQSAGAVTLDTQADTPSNRATLTPPRHHRSSTYTYEKASDSTYHNADLLQDFVSGQDKIDLTGLINNTGVHLQLVERYTGRIGDTLVKFNAYSGRYFVGVDLTGNRRTDFLIKSTQRIKPEDVIGVPKRPNARANAFSRAR
;
A
#
# COMPACT_ATOMS: atom_id res chain seq x y z
N MET A 1 6.90 19.72 -17.45
CA MET A 1 5.80 18.77 -17.69
C MET A 1 6.04 17.58 -16.81
N ARG A 2 5.02 17.02 -16.18
CA ARG A 2 5.09 15.73 -15.49
C ARG A 2 5.39 14.63 -16.52
N PRO A 3 6.59 14.03 -16.55
CA PRO A 3 6.90 12.95 -17.49
C PRO A 3 6.08 11.67 -17.20
N ASP A 4 5.48 11.61 -16.01
CA ASP A 4 4.73 10.51 -15.40
C ASP A 4 3.24 10.46 -15.79
N ASP A 5 2.69 11.48 -16.46
CA ASP A 5 1.30 11.51 -16.90
C ASP A 5 1.19 11.73 -18.43
N PRO A 6 1.12 10.64 -19.23
CA PRO A 6 1.12 10.74 -20.69
C PRO A 6 -0.14 11.41 -21.25
N TYR A 7 -1.22 11.45 -20.48
CA TYR A 7 -2.49 12.05 -20.90
C TYR A 7 -2.41 13.57 -20.91
N VAL A 8 -1.78 14.13 -19.89
CA VAL A 8 -1.68 15.57 -19.69
C VAL A 8 -0.65 16.22 -20.64
N ALA A 9 0.40 15.49 -21.01
CA ALA A 9 1.43 15.99 -21.93
C ALA A 9 0.86 16.38 -23.32
N SER A 10 -0.25 15.76 -23.72
CA SER A 10 -0.94 16.05 -24.99
C SER A 10 -1.84 17.30 -24.95
N LEU A 11 -2.10 17.85 -23.76
CA LEU A 11 -3.01 18.97 -23.57
C LEU A 11 -2.27 20.29 -23.76
N ASN A 12 -2.80 21.19 -24.59
CA ASN A 12 -2.29 22.56 -24.75
C ASN A 12 -2.71 23.44 -23.54
N LYS A 13 -2.29 23.06 -22.34
CA LYS A 13 -2.62 23.71 -21.09
C LYS A 13 -1.44 23.64 -20.12
N ARG A 14 -1.30 24.66 -19.25
CA ARG A 14 -0.30 24.63 -18.18
C ARG A 14 -0.52 23.39 -17.30
N SER A 15 0.52 22.60 -17.11
CA SER A 15 0.53 21.45 -16.21
C SER A 15 1.06 21.87 -14.85
N PHE A 16 0.38 21.45 -13.77
CA PHE A 16 0.83 21.66 -12.40
C PHE A 16 1.63 20.45 -11.89
N ASP A 17 2.72 20.72 -11.17
CA ASP A 17 3.38 19.72 -10.33
C ASP A 17 2.62 19.49 -9.02
N ALA A 18 3.14 18.63 -8.14
CA ALA A 18 2.45 18.22 -6.92
C ALA A 18 2.31 19.38 -5.93
N ARG A 19 3.33 20.23 -5.84
CA ARG A 19 3.33 21.40 -4.97
C ARG A 19 2.35 22.44 -5.50
N GLN A 20 2.38 22.73 -6.80
CA GLN A 20 1.46 23.68 -7.44
C GLN A 20 0.00 23.26 -7.31
N ALA A 21 -0.32 21.98 -7.49
CA ALA A 21 -1.68 21.47 -7.28
C ALA A 21 -2.13 21.60 -5.82
N SER A 22 -1.29 21.20 -4.87
CA SER A 22 -1.57 21.31 -3.43
C SER A 22 -1.69 22.76 -2.97
N ASP A 23 -0.79 23.65 -3.40
CA ASP A 23 -0.84 25.09 -3.11
C ASP A 23 -2.11 25.73 -3.68
N ASN A 24 -2.51 25.34 -4.89
CA ASN A 24 -3.73 25.84 -5.51
C ASN A 24 -4.99 25.39 -4.76
N LEU A 25 -5.06 24.13 -4.32
CA LEU A 25 -6.18 23.62 -3.52
C LEU A 25 -6.21 24.17 -2.09
N THR A 26 -5.10 24.69 -1.57
CA THR A 26 -4.99 25.24 -0.20
C THR A 26 -4.85 26.76 -0.15
N ARG A 27 -5.12 27.44 -1.28
CA ARG A 27 -4.81 28.87 -1.48
C ARG A 27 -5.51 29.84 -0.52
N GLU A 28 -6.66 29.47 0.02
CA GLU A 28 -7.42 30.32 0.96
C GLU A 28 -6.79 30.31 2.37
N GLY A 29 -5.89 29.37 2.66
CA GLY A 29 -5.20 29.29 3.97
C GLY A 29 -6.09 28.91 5.15
N ALA A 30 -7.35 28.53 4.91
CA ALA A 30 -8.28 28.09 5.95
C ALA A 30 -7.96 26.66 6.40
N LYS A 31 -7.92 26.42 7.71
CA LYS A 31 -7.82 25.08 8.31
C LYS A 31 -8.34 25.08 9.75
N TRP A 32 -8.58 23.91 10.31
CA TRP A 32 -8.68 23.71 11.76
C TRP A 32 -7.27 23.54 12.34
N ASP A 33 -7.05 24.04 13.55
CA ASP A 33 -5.74 23.97 14.21
C ASP A 33 -5.70 22.82 15.22
N ASP A 34 -4.58 22.09 15.24
CA ASP A 34 -4.21 21.21 16.34
C ASP A 34 -3.81 22.08 17.54
N LEU A 35 -4.77 22.35 18.43
CA LEU A 35 -4.59 23.25 19.56
C LEU A 35 -3.88 22.58 20.73
N ASN A 36 -3.98 21.25 20.83
CA ASN A 36 -3.40 20.49 21.92
C ASN A 36 -1.97 19.98 21.62
N GLY A 37 -1.55 20.03 20.35
CA GLY A 37 -0.21 19.68 19.87
C GLY A 37 0.07 18.17 19.82
N ASP A 38 -0.96 17.32 19.76
CA ASP A 38 -0.82 15.85 19.75
C ASP A 38 -0.52 15.27 18.37
N GLY A 39 -0.47 16.12 17.34
CA GLY A 39 -0.20 15.72 15.96
C GLY A 39 -1.43 15.20 15.22
N ARG A 40 -2.63 15.33 15.80
CA ARG A 40 -3.93 15.11 15.18
C ARG A 40 -4.82 16.34 15.34
N THR A 41 -5.76 16.52 14.43
CA THR A 41 -6.76 17.60 14.53
C THR A 41 -8.13 16.97 14.69
N SER A 42 -8.75 17.15 15.87
CA SER A 42 -10.07 16.62 16.20
C SER A 42 -11.19 17.56 15.76
N VAL A 43 -12.01 17.11 14.83
CA VAL A 43 -13.14 17.86 14.28
C VAL A 43 -14.44 17.24 14.78
N ALA A 44 -15.12 17.94 15.68
CA ALA A 44 -16.44 17.55 16.14
C ALA A 44 -17.47 17.81 15.03
N TYR A 45 -18.31 16.84 14.69
CA TYR A 45 -19.36 17.02 13.68
C TYR A 45 -20.75 16.70 14.21
N SER A 46 -21.78 17.34 13.64
CA SER A 46 -23.18 17.06 13.98
C SER A 46 -24.07 17.07 12.75
N PHE A 47 -25.14 16.27 12.76
CA PHE A 47 -26.22 16.36 11.79
C PHE A 47 -27.31 17.30 12.31
N ASN A 48 -27.79 18.22 11.47
CA ASN A 48 -28.89 19.11 11.85
C ASN A 48 -30.15 18.29 12.17
N THR A 49 -30.98 18.79 13.09
CA THR A 49 -32.22 18.16 13.53
C THR A 49 -33.44 18.97 13.08
N GLY A 50 -34.59 18.31 12.91
CA GLY A 50 -35.83 18.96 12.47
C GLY A 50 -35.79 19.37 11.00
N PHE A 51 -36.12 20.63 10.70
CA PHE A 51 -36.03 21.16 9.34
C PHE A 51 -34.56 21.17 8.89
N GLY A 52 -34.26 20.41 7.83
CA GLY A 52 -32.90 20.26 7.32
C GLY A 52 -32.15 19.03 7.86
N GLN A 53 -32.84 18.04 8.42
CA GLN A 53 -32.20 16.80 8.89
C GLN A 53 -31.75 15.88 7.75
N PHE A 54 -30.66 15.17 7.99
CA PHE A 54 -30.24 14.03 7.18
C PHE A 54 -31.04 12.77 7.55
N ASP A 55 -31.36 11.94 6.56
CA ASP A 55 -31.80 10.56 6.82
C ASP A 55 -30.62 9.65 7.20
N GLU A 56 -30.89 8.44 7.69
CA GLU A 56 -29.84 7.52 8.15
C GLU A 56 -28.89 7.07 7.03
N ARG A 57 -29.36 6.97 5.77
CA ARG A 57 -28.49 6.63 4.65
C ARG A 57 -27.54 7.78 4.36
N GLN A 58 -28.03 9.01 4.34
CA GLN A 58 -27.22 10.22 4.16
C GLN A 58 -26.20 10.36 5.29
N LYS A 59 -26.57 10.10 6.55
CA LYS A 59 -25.63 10.09 7.68
C LYS A 59 -24.53 9.04 7.50
N ALA A 60 -24.89 7.82 7.13
CA ALA A 60 -23.90 6.78 6.82
C ALA A 60 -22.98 7.20 5.65
N GLN A 61 -23.53 7.88 4.63
CA GLN A 61 -22.76 8.40 3.51
C GLN A 61 -21.96 9.69 3.83
N ALA A 62 -22.22 10.38 4.92
CA ALA A 62 -21.34 11.43 5.41
C ALA A 62 -20.17 10.81 6.17
N ARG A 63 -20.45 9.79 7.01
CA ARG A 63 -19.43 9.10 7.82
C ARG A 63 -18.31 8.48 7.00
N LEU A 64 -18.60 7.69 5.94
CA LEU A 64 -17.48 7.16 5.13
C LEU A 64 -16.73 8.25 4.32
N ALA A 65 -17.30 9.44 4.10
CA ALA A 65 -16.63 10.52 3.37
C ALA A 65 -15.61 11.19 4.30
N MET A 66 -16.02 11.46 5.54
CA MET A 66 -15.10 11.84 6.62
C MET A 66 -14.05 10.75 6.87
N GLN A 67 -14.44 9.47 6.86
CA GLN A 67 -13.49 8.35 7.01
C GLN A 67 -12.42 8.39 5.92
N ALA A 68 -12.80 8.59 4.65
CA ALA A 68 -11.86 8.67 3.54
C ALA A 68 -10.87 9.85 3.69
N TRP A 69 -11.30 10.99 4.24
CA TRP A 69 -10.39 12.10 4.58
C TRP A 69 -9.45 11.78 5.76
N SER A 70 -9.95 11.12 6.81
CA SER A 70 -9.12 10.71 7.95
C SER A 70 -8.18 9.54 7.64
N ASP A 71 -8.50 8.71 6.64
CA ASP A 71 -7.62 7.64 6.21
C ASP A 71 -6.30 8.22 5.67
N VAL A 72 -6.36 9.37 5.00
CA VAL A 72 -5.20 9.95 4.30
C VAL A 72 -4.48 11.05 5.09
N SER A 73 -5.02 11.50 6.22
CA SER A 73 -4.49 12.63 7.01
C SER A 73 -4.70 12.47 8.51
N ASN A 74 -4.00 13.23 9.35
CA ASN A 74 -4.17 13.13 10.82
C ASN A 74 -5.44 13.83 11.34
N LEU A 75 -6.52 13.79 10.58
CA LEU A 75 -7.84 14.24 11.03
C LEU A 75 -8.52 13.14 11.85
N ALA A 76 -9.18 13.53 12.93
CA ALA A 76 -10.08 12.67 13.68
C ALA A 76 -11.48 13.30 13.70
N PHE A 77 -12.52 12.52 13.40
CA PHE A 77 -13.89 13.01 13.38
C PHE A 77 -14.69 12.40 14.52
N GLU A 78 -15.35 13.23 15.32
CA GLU A 78 -16.15 12.80 16.47
C GLU A 78 -17.59 13.32 16.37
N GLU A 79 -18.56 12.40 16.30
CA GLU A 79 -19.98 12.77 16.22
C GLU A 79 -20.47 13.33 17.55
N ASN A 80 -21.01 14.54 17.53
CA ASN A 80 -21.47 15.29 18.70
C ASN A 80 -20.39 15.39 19.80
N GLY A 81 -19.11 15.32 19.40
CA GLY A 81 -17.98 15.48 20.28
C GLY A 81 -17.81 16.92 20.77
N PRO A 82 -16.91 17.14 21.75
CA PRO A 82 -16.57 18.48 22.19
C PRO A 82 -15.85 19.25 21.06
N ARG A 83 -16.27 20.49 20.79
CA ARG A 83 -15.68 21.37 19.77
C ARG A 83 -14.33 21.94 20.22
N ARG A 84 -13.33 21.07 20.39
CA ARG A 84 -12.02 21.42 20.93
C ARG A 84 -11.12 22.11 19.91
N GLU A 85 -11.09 21.62 18.67
CA GLU A 85 -10.12 22.05 17.65
C GLU A 85 -10.80 22.40 16.33
N GLY A 86 -11.77 21.58 15.91
CA GLY A 86 -12.63 21.87 14.77
C GLY A 86 -14.10 21.62 15.05
N LYS A 87 -14.95 22.19 14.19
CA LYS A 87 -16.38 21.90 14.16
C LYS A 87 -16.87 21.74 12.73
N MET A 88 -17.84 20.87 12.53
CA MET A 88 -18.57 20.73 11.27
C MET A 88 -20.05 20.47 11.51
N SER A 89 -20.88 20.80 10.53
CA SER A 89 -22.30 20.42 10.54
C SER A 89 -22.77 20.01 9.16
N PHE A 90 -23.74 19.11 9.12
CA PHE A 90 -24.36 18.62 7.89
C PHE A 90 -25.86 18.90 7.92
N GLY A 91 -26.37 19.60 6.90
CA GLY A 91 -27.78 20.00 6.84
C GLY A 91 -28.36 19.92 5.43
N ILE A 92 -29.66 19.70 5.35
CA ILE A 92 -30.44 19.82 4.10
C ILE A 92 -31.01 21.23 3.98
N SER A 93 -30.98 21.79 2.78
CA SER A 93 -31.68 23.03 2.45
C SER A 93 -32.31 22.96 1.06
N ASN A 94 -33.57 23.39 0.96
CA ASN A 94 -34.30 23.45 -0.30
C ASN A 94 -33.84 24.60 -1.22
N THR A 95 -33.01 25.52 -0.72
CA THR A 95 -32.46 26.65 -1.50
C THR A 95 -31.16 26.31 -2.21
N GLU A 96 -30.54 25.17 -1.89
CA GLU A 96 -29.30 24.72 -2.53
C GLU A 96 -29.58 24.19 -3.92
N SER A 97 -28.77 24.58 -4.91
CA SER A 97 -28.86 24.03 -6.27
C SER A 97 -28.34 22.58 -6.31
N VAL A 98 -27.21 22.34 -5.63
CA VAL A 98 -26.60 21.03 -5.41
C VAL A 98 -26.17 20.91 -3.96
N ALA A 99 -25.13 21.64 -3.56
CA ALA A 99 -24.61 21.70 -2.21
C ALA A 99 -23.67 22.90 -2.02
N SER A 100 -23.36 23.22 -0.77
CA SER A 100 -22.39 24.24 -0.39
C SER A 100 -21.61 23.84 0.88
N GLY A 101 -20.34 24.22 0.95
CA GLY A 101 -19.43 23.92 2.05
C GLY A 101 -18.68 25.17 2.46
N TYR A 102 -18.72 25.48 3.75
CA TYR A 102 -18.10 26.67 4.31
C TYR A 102 -16.74 26.33 4.91
N TYR A 103 -15.72 27.12 4.56
CA TYR A 103 -14.37 26.94 5.09
C TYR A 103 -14.29 26.97 6.62
N PRO A 104 -13.25 26.35 7.21
CA PRO A 104 -12.89 26.52 8.61
C PRO A 104 -12.84 27.99 9.01
N SER A 105 -13.60 28.38 10.04
CA SER A 105 -13.59 29.73 10.59
C SER A 105 -14.30 29.80 11.95
N ASN A 106 -14.08 30.90 12.67
CA ASN A 106 -14.80 31.22 13.91
C ASN A 106 -16.25 31.66 13.68
N HIS A 107 -16.68 31.83 12.43
CA HIS A 107 -18.07 32.17 12.10
C HIS A 107 -19.03 31.05 12.56
N PRO A 108 -20.28 31.34 12.94
CA PRO A 108 -21.26 30.31 13.30
C PRO A 108 -21.38 29.18 12.27
N TYR A 109 -21.35 29.53 10.97
CA TYR A 109 -21.42 28.59 9.84
C TYR A 109 -20.06 28.00 9.39
N GLY A 110 -18.94 28.35 10.05
CA GLY A 110 -17.63 27.77 9.70
C GLY A 110 -17.65 26.24 9.84
N GLY A 111 -17.24 25.54 8.78
CA GLY A 111 -17.31 24.06 8.69
C GLY A 111 -18.70 23.49 8.42
N SER A 112 -19.73 24.31 8.24
CA SER A 112 -21.06 23.83 7.88
C SER A 112 -21.10 23.41 6.41
N THR A 113 -21.88 22.37 6.13
CA THR A 113 -22.18 21.89 4.78
C THR A 113 -23.70 21.77 4.61
N TRP A 114 -24.21 22.18 3.45
CA TRP A 114 -25.62 22.22 3.12
C TRP A 114 -25.87 21.55 1.78
N TYR A 115 -26.95 20.77 1.69
CA TYR A 115 -27.23 19.97 0.50
C TYR A 115 -28.68 20.10 0.05
N ASN A 116 -28.89 20.09 -1.26
CA ASN A 116 -30.21 19.88 -1.83
C ASN A 116 -30.69 18.46 -1.47
N PRO A 117 -31.92 18.28 -0.94
CA PRO A 117 -32.42 16.97 -0.51
C PRO A 117 -32.38 15.91 -1.61
N ASN A 118 -32.53 16.31 -2.88
CA ASN A 118 -32.61 15.42 -4.02
C ASN A 118 -31.24 15.13 -4.67
N ARG A 119 -30.14 15.71 -4.15
CA ARG A 119 -28.80 15.60 -4.76
C ARG A 119 -27.70 15.19 -3.78
N VAL A 120 -28.07 14.64 -2.62
CA VAL A 120 -27.10 14.13 -1.63
C VAL A 120 -26.49 12.83 -2.15
N THR A 121 -25.23 12.89 -2.57
CA THR A 121 -24.46 11.74 -3.06
C THR A 121 -23.16 11.62 -2.28
N ARG A 122 -22.51 10.44 -2.32
CA ARG A 122 -21.19 10.27 -1.68
C ARG A 122 -20.16 11.28 -2.18
N GLN A 123 -20.14 11.52 -3.49
CA GLN A 123 -19.19 12.45 -4.09
C GLN A 123 -19.42 13.90 -3.65
N THR A 124 -20.68 14.35 -3.56
CA THR A 124 -20.98 15.71 -3.08
C THR A 124 -20.65 15.86 -1.60
N LEU A 125 -20.97 14.86 -0.76
CA LEU A 125 -20.58 14.84 0.65
C LEU A 125 -19.07 14.92 0.84
N LEU A 126 -18.31 14.16 0.05
CA LEU A 126 -16.84 14.19 0.07
C LEU A 126 -16.29 15.57 -0.34
N HIS A 127 -16.85 16.16 -1.40
CA HIS A 127 -16.47 17.47 -1.91
C HIS A 127 -16.71 18.59 -0.89
N GLU A 128 -17.93 18.70 -0.37
CA GLU A 128 -18.25 19.75 0.61
C GLU A 128 -17.50 19.56 1.94
N THR A 129 -17.22 18.31 2.32
CA THR A 129 -16.31 18.02 3.44
C THR A 129 -14.91 18.55 3.16
N GLY A 130 -14.41 18.44 1.93
CA GLY A 130 -13.15 19.06 1.52
C GLY A 130 -13.13 20.57 1.75
N HIS A 131 -14.21 21.28 1.39
CA HIS A 131 -14.36 22.72 1.71
C HIS A 131 -14.38 22.97 3.22
N ALA A 132 -15.15 22.20 3.98
CA ALA A 132 -15.23 22.31 5.44
C ALA A 132 -13.90 21.98 6.16
N LEU A 133 -12.94 21.39 5.44
CA LEU A 133 -11.58 21.13 5.86
C LEU A 133 -10.57 22.12 5.28
N GLY A 134 -10.97 23.07 4.43
CA GLY A 134 -10.09 24.13 3.92
C GLY A 134 -9.64 23.99 2.47
N LEU A 135 -10.12 23.00 1.73
CA LEU A 135 -9.76 22.82 0.32
C LEU A 135 -10.64 23.65 -0.59
N SER A 136 -10.03 24.33 -1.57
CA SER A 136 -10.71 25.09 -2.61
C SER A 136 -10.92 24.26 -3.88
N HIS A 137 -11.79 24.73 -4.77
CA HIS A 137 -11.90 24.17 -6.12
C HIS A 137 -10.55 24.23 -6.88
N GLY A 138 -10.39 23.37 -7.89
CA GLY A 138 -9.20 23.35 -8.77
C GLY A 138 -8.94 24.67 -9.52
N GLY A 139 -9.96 25.52 -9.68
CA GLY A 139 -9.83 26.87 -10.23
C GLY A 139 -10.75 27.89 -9.55
N ASN A 140 -10.77 29.11 -10.09
CA ASN A 140 -11.61 30.21 -9.61
C ASN A 140 -12.99 30.15 -10.29
N TYR A 141 -13.77 29.14 -9.92
CA TYR A 141 -15.16 28.96 -10.33
C TYR A 141 -16.02 28.56 -9.14
N ASN A 142 -17.32 28.86 -9.21
CA ASN A 142 -18.30 28.50 -8.19
C ASN A 142 -19.69 28.39 -8.83
N GLY A 143 -20.43 27.31 -8.53
CA GLY A 143 -21.79 27.07 -9.00
C GLY A 143 -21.93 26.81 -10.52
N SER A 144 -21.70 27.82 -11.35
CA SER A 144 -21.74 27.70 -12.83
C SER A 144 -20.34 27.58 -13.41
N LEU A 145 -20.18 26.68 -14.37
CA LEU A 145 -18.88 26.34 -14.93
C LEU A 145 -18.75 26.82 -16.38
N HIS A 146 -17.76 27.67 -16.63
CA HIS A 146 -17.31 28.02 -17.97
C HIS A 146 -15.97 27.35 -18.27
N THR A 147 -15.82 26.81 -19.47
CA THR A 147 -14.60 26.11 -19.91
C THR A 147 -13.35 27.00 -19.89
N SER A 148 -13.50 28.32 -20.00
CA SER A 148 -12.41 29.30 -19.83
C SER A 148 -11.81 29.32 -18.42
N GLN A 149 -12.54 28.83 -17.42
CA GLN A 149 -12.10 28.78 -16.02
C GLN A 149 -11.27 27.54 -15.69
N TRP A 150 -11.16 26.59 -16.62
CA TRP A 150 -10.19 25.50 -16.54
C TRP A 150 -8.80 26.11 -16.54
N ASN A 151 -8.09 26.12 -15.43
CA ASN A 151 -6.87 26.92 -15.24
C ASN A 151 -5.58 26.11 -15.48
N HIS A 152 -5.59 24.81 -15.21
CA HIS A 152 -4.46 23.90 -15.41
C HIS A 152 -4.94 22.51 -15.84
N ALA A 153 -4.06 21.75 -16.48
CA ALA A 153 -4.42 20.52 -17.16
C ALA A 153 -5.00 19.43 -16.23
N GLN A 154 -4.55 19.41 -14.97
CA GLN A 154 -4.98 18.45 -13.96
C GLN A 154 -6.27 18.85 -13.24
N ASP A 155 -6.85 20.04 -13.48
CA ASP A 155 -8.14 20.42 -12.91
C ASP A 155 -9.27 19.56 -13.50
N SER A 156 -9.48 18.40 -12.88
CA SER A 156 -10.47 17.40 -13.23
C SER A 156 -10.66 16.41 -12.09
N LYS A 157 -11.80 15.71 -12.10
CA LYS A 157 -12.14 14.63 -11.15
C LYS A 157 -11.20 13.42 -11.21
N ALA A 158 -10.29 13.36 -12.18
CA ALA A 158 -9.21 12.37 -12.21
C ALA A 158 -8.11 12.65 -11.18
N HIS A 159 -7.92 13.92 -10.82
CA HIS A 159 -6.83 14.35 -9.93
C HIS A 159 -7.32 14.89 -8.59
N THR A 160 -8.51 15.53 -8.57
CA THR A 160 -9.09 16.12 -7.36
C THR A 160 -10.62 16.03 -7.39
N VAL A 161 -11.21 15.58 -6.29
CA VAL A 161 -12.67 15.58 -6.09
C VAL A 161 -13.23 17.00 -5.95
N MET A 162 -12.36 17.99 -5.72
CA MET A 162 -12.69 19.42 -5.68
C MET A 162 -12.88 20.04 -7.06
N SER A 163 -12.62 19.30 -8.15
CA SER A 163 -12.88 19.79 -9.50
C SER A 163 -14.33 19.59 -9.91
N TYR A 164 -14.87 20.56 -10.64
CA TYR A 164 -16.15 20.39 -11.34
C TYR A 164 -15.99 19.73 -12.72
N PHE A 165 -14.78 19.72 -13.29
CA PHE A 165 -14.51 19.10 -14.59
C PHE A 165 -14.43 17.58 -14.47
N TRP A 166 -15.02 16.88 -15.44
CA TRP A 166 -14.93 15.42 -15.52
C TRP A 166 -13.50 14.96 -15.89
N ALA A 167 -13.21 13.69 -15.65
CA ALA A 167 -11.87 13.10 -15.87
C ALA A 167 -11.38 13.22 -17.32
N ASP A 168 -12.30 13.32 -18.28
CA ASP A 168 -11.99 13.49 -19.71
C ASP A 168 -11.26 14.81 -19.99
N LYS A 169 -11.40 15.84 -19.14
CA LYS A 169 -10.63 17.08 -19.30
C LYS A 169 -9.13 16.91 -19.12
N SER A 170 -8.68 15.94 -18.33
CA SER A 170 -7.27 15.58 -18.24
C SER A 170 -6.89 14.43 -19.18
N GLY A 171 -7.74 14.08 -20.16
CA GLY A 171 -7.53 12.96 -21.08
C GLY A 171 -7.78 11.56 -20.50
N LYS A 172 -8.37 11.48 -19.30
CA LYS A 172 -8.63 10.24 -18.56
C LYS A 172 -10.09 9.82 -18.66
N THR A 173 -10.44 8.59 -18.30
CA THR A 173 -11.84 8.12 -18.35
C THR A 173 -12.19 7.31 -17.10
N HIS A 174 -13.33 7.62 -16.48
CA HIS A 174 -13.85 6.91 -15.29
C HIS A 174 -15.13 6.11 -15.58
N GLY A 175 -15.45 5.88 -16.86
CA GLY A 175 -16.64 5.11 -17.24
C GLY A 175 -17.97 5.74 -16.81
N GLY A 176 -18.03 7.08 -16.70
CA GLY A 176 -19.18 7.82 -16.20
C GLY A 176 -19.27 7.93 -14.68
N ASN A 177 -18.38 7.27 -13.93
CA ASN A 177 -18.34 7.36 -12.47
C ASN A 177 -17.55 8.57 -11.98
N THR A 178 -17.85 8.96 -10.74
CA THR A 178 -17.06 9.95 -9.99
C THR A 178 -16.34 9.28 -8.83
N PRO A 179 -15.15 9.75 -8.46
CA PRO A 179 -14.47 9.28 -7.26
C PRO A 179 -15.31 9.52 -6.00
N VAL A 180 -15.22 8.59 -5.07
CA VAL A 180 -15.93 8.60 -3.77
C VAL A 180 -14.97 8.60 -2.57
N ALA A 181 -13.68 8.78 -2.84
CA ALA A 181 -12.60 9.02 -1.88
C ALA A 181 -11.63 10.08 -2.45
N PRO A 182 -10.77 10.71 -1.63
CA PRO A 182 -9.80 11.69 -2.09
C PRO A 182 -8.89 11.16 -3.21
N MET A 183 -8.69 11.95 -4.25
CA MET A 183 -7.78 11.66 -5.37
C MET A 183 -6.38 12.25 -5.11
N MET A 184 -5.42 11.97 -6.00
CA MET A 184 -3.99 12.21 -5.74
C MET A 184 -3.64 13.64 -5.27
N ASP A 185 -4.27 14.66 -5.84
CA ASP A 185 -4.01 16.05 -5.47
C ASP A 185 -4.77 16.47 -4.21
N ASP A 186 -5.94 15.87 -3.94
CA ASP A 186 -6.64 16.02 -2.67
C ASP A 186 -5.81 15.48 -1.51
N ILE A 187 -5.25 14.28 -1.67
CA ILE A 187 -4.39 13.63 -0.66
C ILE A 187 -3.18 14.52 -0.35
N SER A 188 -2.53 15.04 -1.39
CA SER A 188 -1.37 15.93 -1.21
C SER A 188 -1.75 17.27 -0.55
N ALA A 189 -2.95 17.79 -0.83
CA ALA A 189 -3.45 19.04 -0.27
C ALA A 189 -3.85 18.88 1.20
N ILE A 190 -4.61 17.83 1.52
CA ILE A 190 -5.09 17.61 2.89
C ILE A 190 -3.94 17.21 3.83
N GLN A 191 -2.98 16.43 3.35
CA GLN A 191 -1.77 16.10 4.11
C GLN A 191 -0.89 17.32 4.39
N LYS A 192 -0.88 18.30 3.48
CA LYS A 192 -0.21 19.58 3.71
C LYS A 192 -0.86 20.37 4.85
N LEU A 193 -2.19 20.31 4.99
CA LEU A 193 -2.92 21.03 6.04
C LEU A 193 -2.87 20.32 7.40
N TYR A 194 -3.02 18.99 7.41
CA TYR A 194 -3.29 18.20 8.63
C TYR A 194 -2.28 17.09 8.89
N GLY A 195 -1.21 16.98 8.11
CA GLY A 195 -0.22 15.92 8.27
C GLY A 195 -0.67 14.58 7.68
N VAL A 196 0.26 13.62 7.71
CA VAL A 196 0.17 12.35 6.99
C VAL A 196 -0.19 11.21 7.94
N ASN A 197 -1.30 10.50 7.68
CA ASN A 197 -1.69 9.33 8.47
C ASN A 197 -0.95 8.06 8.00
N ARG A 198 0.18 7.75 8.63
CA ARG A 198 0.95 6.52 8.40
C ARG A 198 0.48 5.32 9.24
N GLN A 199 -0.55 5.49 10.07
CA GLN A 199 -1.06 4.43 10.94
C GLN A 199 -2.18 3.62 10.29
N ILE A 200 -2.74 4.11 9.19
CA ILE A 200 -3.72 3.37 8.40
C ILE A 200 -3.01 2.27 7.62
N ARG A 201 -3.60 1.06 7.55
CA ARG A 201 -3.13 -0.05 6.70
C ARG A 201 -1.61 -0.23 6.81
N GLN A 202 -1.13 -0.74 7.94
CA GLN A 202 0.30 -1.04 8.14
C GLN A 202 0.62 -2.52 7.88
N GLU A 203 -0.43 -3.31 7.74
CA GLU A 203 -0.46 -4.70 7.30
C GLU A 203 -0.49 -4.81 5.78
N ASN A 204 -0.21 -6.02 5.27
CA ASN A 204 -0.31 -6.30 3.85
C ASN A 204 -1.74 -6.09 3.36
N THR A 205 -1.90 -5.14 2.45
CA THR A 205 -3.20 -4.73 1.92
C THR A 205 -3.32 -5.12 0.45
N THR A 206 -4.42 -5.79 0.13
CA THR A 206 -4.87 -5.99 -1.26
C THR A 206 -5.92 -4.94 -1.60
N TYR A 207 -5.72 -4.27 -2.72
CA TYR A 207 -6.61 -3.29 -3.35
C TYR A 207 -7.18 -3.86 -4.64
N GLY A 208 -8.44 -3.58 -4.95
CA GLY A 208 -9.13 -4.09 -6.14
C GLY A 208 -9.93 -5.35 -5.82
N PHE A 209 -9.77 -6.39 -6.64
CA PHE A 209 -10.37 -7.71 -6.35
C PHE A 209 -9.72 -8.30 -5.11
N ASN A 210 -10.44 -9.17 -4.39
CA ASN A 210 -9.96 -9.81 -3.17
C ASN A 210 -9.47 -8.80 -2.09
N SER A 211 -10.00 -7.57 -2.13
CA SER A 211 -9.57 -6.47 -1.28
C SER A 211 -9.84 -6.78 0.20
N ASN A 212 -8.83 -6.55 1.05
CA ASN A 212 -8.92 -6.59 2.50
C ASN A 212 -8.83 -5.18 3.12
N SER A 213 -8.83 -4.13 2.29
CA SER A 213 -8.70 -2.72 2.71
C SER A 213 -9.82 -2.22 3.63
N GLN A 214 -10.92 -2.97 3.73
CA GLN A 214 -12.16 -2.61 4.44
C GLN A 214 -12.73 -1.26 3.96
N ARG A 215 -12.54 -0.93 2.68
CA ARG A 215 -13.10 0.26 2.03
C ARG A 215 -13.85 -0.14 0.77
N ASP A 216 -15.07 0.37 0.64
CA ASP A 216 -15.93 0.15 -0.52
C ASP A 216 -15.27 0.69 -1.80
N TYR A 217 -14.66 1.88 -1.72
CA TYR A 217 -14.01 2.54 -2.85
C TYR A 217 -12.70 1.89 -3.33
N TYR A 218 -12.15 0.93 -2.59
CA TYR A 218 -11.00 0.11 -3.01
C TYR A 218 -11.38 -1.33 -3.38
N THR A 219 -12.65 -1.72 -3.24
CA THR A 219 -13.07 -3.11 -3.39
C THR A 219 -13.82 -3.32 -4.69
N LEU A 220 -13.33 -4.25 -5.53
CA LEU A 220 -13.99 -4.70 -6.76
C LEU A 220 -14.61 -6.08 -6.52
N ASN A 221 -15.91 -6.19 -6.79
CA ASN A 221 -16.67 -7.43 -6.60
C ASN A 221 -16.97 -8.14 -7.92
N SER A 222 -16.87 -7.43 -9.04
CA SER A 222 -17.15 -7.95 -10.37
C SER A 222 -16.32 -7.24 -11.43
N ASN A 223 -16.08 -7.92 -12.55
CA ASN A 223 -15.44 -7.35 -13.73
C ASN A 223 -16.25 -6.24 -14.43
N ARG A 224 -17.45 -5.93 -13.93
CA ARG A 224 -18.28 -4.80 -14.35
C ARG A 224 -18.07 -3.55 -13.49
N ASP A 225 -17.40 -3.68 -12.35
CA ASP A 225 -17.12 -2.54 -11.48
C ASP A 225 -16.03 -1.69 -12.15
N ASN A 226 -16.21 -0.37 -12.14
CA ASN A 226 -15.17 0.55 -12.61
C ASN A 226 -14.26 0.90 -11.43
N ALA A 227 -12.99 0.50 -11.49
CA ALA A 227 -11.99 0.92 -10.52
C ALA A 227 -11.73 2.44 -10.63
N VAL A 228 -12.11 3.23 -9.63
CA VAL A 228 -11.88 4.68 -9.62
C VAL A 228 -11.41 5.10 -8.23
N PHE A 229 -10.10 5.11 -8.02
CA PHE A 229 -9.50 5.42 -6.72
C PHE A 229 -8.03 5.83 -6.81
N CYS A 230 -7.55 6.49 -5.75
CA CYS A 230 -6.15 6.74 -5.49
C CYS A 230 -5.73 5.98 -4.23
N VAL A 231 -4.73 5.09 -4.33
CA VAL A 231 -4.25 4.29 -3.20
C VAL A 231 -3.45 5.16 -2.24
N TRP A 232 -3.88 5.20 -0.99
CA TRP A 232 -3.10 5.67 0.15
C TRP A 232 -2.84 4.49 1.07
N ASP A 233 -1.57 4.24 1.40
CA ASP A 233 -1.17 3.15 2.28
C ASP A 233 -0.09 3.63 3.28
N GLY A 234 -0.17 3.14 4.52
CA GLY A 234 0.75 3.50 5.60
C GLY A 234 2.00 2.63 5.64
N GLY A 235 1.96 1.44 5.06
CA GLY A 235 3.06 0.50 4.88
C GLY A 235 2.55 -0.95 4.88
N GLY A 236 3.44 -1.90 4.58
CA GLY A 236 3.05 -3.28 4.39
C GLY A 236 3.78 -3.85 3.20
N ILE A 237 3.36 -5.02 2.74
CA ILE A 237 3.67 -5.51 1.39
C ILE A 237 2.34 -5.64 0.68
N ASP A 238 2.07 -4.70 -0.21
CA ASP A 238 0.73 -4.42 -0.70
C ASP A 238 0.55 -4.84 -2.15
N THR A 239 -0.70 -5.11 -2.54
CA THR A 239 -1.02 -5.68 -3.84
C THR A 239 -2.14 -4.90 -4.51
N LEU A 240 -1.93 -4.47 -5.75
CA LEU A 240 -3.02 -4.09 -6.65
C LEU A 240 -3.48 -5.33 -7.42
N ASP A 241 -4.62 -5.87 -7.04
CA ASP A 241 -5.25 -7.02 -7.70
C ASP A 241 -6.36 -6.54 -8.63
N VAL A 242 -6.10 -6.61 -9.93
CA VAL A 242 -7.05 -6.26 -10.99
C VAL A 242 -7.35 -7.48 -11.88
N SER A 243 -7.21 -8.68 -11.30
CA SER A 243 -7.25 -9.96 -12.00
C SER A 243 -8.59 -10.34 -12.61
N GLY A 244 -9.69 -9.77 -12.12
CA GLY A 244 -11.03 -10.04 -12.64
C GLY A 244 -11.30 -9.43 -14.02
N TYR A 245 -10.45 -8.54 -14.53
CA TYR A 245 -10.67 -7.90 -15.83
C TYR A 245 -10.09 -8.71 -17.01
N GLY A 246 -10.74 -8.62 -18.17
CA GLY A 246 -10.25 -9.23 -19.42
C GLY A 246 -9.81 -8.22 -20.49
N SER A 247 -9.90 -6.92 -20.21
CA SER A 247 -9.34 -5.87 -21.06
C SER A 247 -7.83 -5.81 -20.87
N ASN A 248 -7.07 -5.43 -21.90
CA ASN A 248 -5.66 -5.07 -21.74
C ASN A 248 -5.51 -3.89 -20.76
N GLN A 249 -4.57 -4.01 -19.84
CA GLN A 249 -4.32 -3.06 -18.76
C GLN A 249 -2.92 -2.47 -18.87
N THR A 250 -2.73 -1.28 -18.30
CA THR A 250 -1.40 -0.73 -18.04
C THR A 250 -1.32 -0.37 -16.56
N ILE A 251 -0.55 -1.14 -15.81
CA ILE A 251 -0.44 -1.06 -14.37
C ILE A 251 0.94 -0.51 -14.02
N ASN A 252 0.98 0.61 -13.29
CA ASN A 252 2.22 1.26 -12.87
C ASN A 252 2.24 1.41 -11.35
N LEU A 253 3.20 0.74 -10.70
CA LEU A 253 3.38 0.70 -9.25
C LEU A 253 4.17 1.87 -8.68
N LYS A 254 4.57 2.85 -9.52
CA LYS A 254 5.34 4.00 -9.06
C LYS A 254 4.48 4.97 -8.25
N ALA A 255 5.05 5.50 -7.17
CA ALA A 255 4.37 6.54 -6.39
C ALA A 255 4.02 7.75 -7.28
N GLY A 256 2.76 8.20 -7.21
CA GLY A 256 2.29 9.33 -8.00
C GLY A 256 1.95 9.02 -9.46
N SER A 257 2.00 7.76 -9.90
CA SER A 257 1.57 7.37 -11.25
C SER A 257 0.09 7.04 -11.35
N PHE A 258 -0.38 6.94 -12.59
CA PHE A 258 -1.70 6.47 -12.97
C PHE A 258 -1.61 5.15 -13.74
N SER A 259 -2.68 4.37 -13.65
CA SER A 259 -2.86 3.08 -14.32
C SER A 259 -4.17 3.07 -15.10
N ASP A 260 -4.16 2.34 -16.22
CA ASP A 260 -5.30 2.05 -17.07
C ASP A 260 -5.83 0.67 -16.70
N VAL A 261 -6.99 0.61 -16.05
CA VAL A 261 -7.52 -0.61 -15.43
C VAL A 261 -8.95 -0.84 -15.87
N GLY A 262 -9.31 -2.07 -16.24
CA GLY A 262 -10.68 -2.44 -16.59
C GLY A 262 -11.24 -1.71 -17.82
N GLY A 263 -10.41 -1.44 -18.83
CA GLY A 263 -10.80 -0.76 -20.08
C GLY A 263 -10.96 0.76 -19.94
N LEU A 264 -10.61 1.33 -18.79
CA LEU A 264 -10.58 2.76 -18.51
C LEU A 264 -9.16 3.32 -18.60
N LYS A 265 -9.04 4.66 -18.56
CA LYS A 265 -7.78 5.38 -18.74
C LYS A 265 -7.45 6.24 -17.53
N GLY A 266 -6.34 5.95 -16.87
CA GLY A 266 -5.82 6.67 -15.71
C GLY A 266 -6.84 6.82 -14.57
N ASN A 267 -7.61 5.75 -14.35
CA ASN A 267 -8.70 5.68 -13.37
C ASN A 267 -8.22 5.17 -12.00
N VAL A 268 -7.11 4.43 -11.97
CA VAL A 268 -6.44 4.01 -10.74
C VAL A 268 -5.13 4.78 -10.61
N SER A 269 -4.81 5.22 -9.40
CA SER A 269 -3.55 5.92 -9.12
C SER A 269 -2.97 5.55 -7.77
N ILE A 270 -1.68 5.83 -7.57
CA ILE A 270 -0.98 5.63 -6.30
C ILE A 270 -0.59 7.00 -5.75
N ALA A 271 -0.94 7.29 -4.51
CA ALA A 271 -0.62 8.57 -3.90
C ALA A 271 0.90 8.78 -3.80
N ARG A 272 1.31 10.03 -3.66
CA ARG A 272 2.74 10.38 -3.58
C ARG A 272 3.30 9.93 -2.24
N GLY A 273 4.46 9.28 -2.27
CA GLY A 273 5.10 8.75 -1.06
C GLY A 273 4.47 7.47 -0.50
N VAL A 274 3.72 6.74 -1.34
CA VAL A 274 3.26 5.37 -1.12
C VAL A 274 4.12 4.43 -1.96
N THR A 275 4.60 3.34 -1.37
CA THR A 275 5.19 2.21 -2.10
C THR A 275 4.11 1.14 -2.23
N LEU A 276 3.97 0.55 -3.40
CA LEU A 276 3.08 -0.57 -3.65
C LEU A 276 3.90 -1.66 -4.31
N GLU A 277 4.03 -2.82 -3.67
CA GLU A 277 5.05 -3.81 -4.03
C GLU A 277 4.56 -4.76 -5.12
N ASN A 278 3.28 -5.10 -5.14
CA ASN A 278 2.80 -6.20 -5.99
C ASN A 278 1.68 -5.77 -6.93
N ALA A 279 1.59 -6.45 -8.07
CA ALA A 279 0.49 -6.34 -9.01
C ALA A 279 0.06 -7.70 -9.54
N ILE A 280 -1.25 -7.85 -9.72
CA ILE A 280 -1.86 -9.00 -10.41
C ILE A 280 -2.71 -8.43 -11.56
N GLY A 281 -2.27 -8.67 -12.78
CA GLY A 281 -2.99 -8.38 -14.02
C GLY A 281 -4.11 -9.37 -14.28
N GLY A 282 -4.81 -9.18 -15.40
CA GLY A 282 -6.03 -9.84 -15.79
C GLY A 282 -5.83 -10.95 -16.81
N SER A 283 -6.81 -11.13 -17.69
CA SER A 283 -6.73 -12.09 -18.81
C SER A 283 -6.44 -11.43 -20.17
N GLY A 284 -6.10 -10.13 -20.17
CA GLY A 284 -5.75 -9.36 -21.36
C GLY A 284 -4.24 -9.38 -21.60
N ASN A 285 -3.77 -8.77 -22.69
CA ASN A 285 -2.34 -8.55 -22.88
C ASN A 285 -1.93 -7.28 -22.11
N ASP A 286 -1.48 -7.46 -20.88
CA ASP A 286 -1.25 -6.41 -19.91
C ASP A 286 0.19 -5.90 -19.93
N ALA A 287 0.38 -4.65 -19.51
CA ALA A 287 1.69 -4.07 -19.25
C ALA A 287 1.80 -3.75 -17.75
N LEU A 288 2.71 -4.42 -17.05
CA LEU A 288 2.96 -4.20 -15.62
C LEU A 288 4.33 -3.56 -15.46
N ILE A 289 4.38 -2.45 -14.72
CA ILE A 289 5.58 -1.68 -14.44
C ILE A 289 5.72 -1.60 -12.93
N GLY A 290 6.76 -2.24 -12.40
CA GLY A 290 7.16 -2.13 -11.00
C GLY A 290 7.82 -0.78 -10.68
N ASN A 291 8.47 -0.71 -9.54
CA ASN A 291 9.08 0.49 -8.99
C ASN A 291 10.54 0.23 -8.58
N GLU A 292 11.00 0.83 -7.49
CA GLU A 292 12.39 0.68 -7.01
C GLU A 292 12.49 -0.33 -5.85
N ALA A 293 11.34 -0.86 -5.40
CA ALA A 293 11.25 -1.87 -4.35
C ALA A 293 11.17 -3.27 -4.98
N ASP A 294 11.41 -4.30 -4.19
CA ASP A 294 11.25 -5.69 -4.63
C ASP A 294 9.79 -5.96 -4.99
N ASN A 295 9.50 -6.15 -6.28
CA ASN A 295 8.14 -6.33 -6.75
C ASN A 295 7.78 -7.80 -7.01
N ARG A 296 6.55 -8.19 -6.67
CA ARG A 296 5.95 -9.45 -7.15
C ARG A 296 4.90 -9.17 -8.21
N LEU A 297 5.21 -9.52 -9.45
CA LEU A 297 4.38 -9.22 -10.62
C LEU A 297 3.80 -10.50 -11.21
N THR A 298 2.47 -10.58 -11.27
CA THR A 298 1.74 -11.65 -11.95
C THR A 298 1.02 -11.02 -13.14
N GLY A 299 1.41 -11.37 -14.37
CA GLY A 299 0.73 -10.87 -15.58
C GLY A 299 -0.72 -11.33 -15.65
N GLY A 300 -0.93 -12.62 -15.37
CA GLY A 300 -2.22 -13.27 -15.49
C GLY A 300 -2.21 -14.13 -16.75
N ALA A 301 -3.32 -14.21 -17.47
CA ALA A 301 -3.34 -14.85 -18.78
C ALA A 301 -3.21 -13.79 -19.86
N GLY A 302 -2.56 -14.10 -20.97
CA GLY A 302 -2.28 -13.10 -21.99
C GLY A 302 -0.83 -13.22 -22.43
N GLY A 303 -0.40 -12.27 -23.26
CA GLY A 303 0.99 -12.09 -23.64
C GLY A 303 1.45 -10.78 -23.05
N ASP A 304 1.89 -10.84 -21.81
CA ASP A 304 2.09 -9.66 -20.97
C ASP A 304 3.50 -9.08 -21.13
N ARG A 305 3.63 -7.80 -20.78
CA ARG A 305 4.91 -7.08 -20.77
C ARG A 305 5.21 -6.66 -19.36
N LEU A 306 6.11 -7.37 -18.70
CA LEU A 306 6.42 -7.19 -17.30
C LEU A 306 7.77 -6.50 -17.16
N ARG A 307 7.78 -5.34 -16.51
CA ARG A 307 8.99 -4.59 -16.19
C ARG A 307 9.13 -4.56 -14.67
N GLY A 308 10.20 -5.14 -14.15
CA GLY A 308 10.48 -5.16 -12.71
C GLY A 308 10.84 -3.76 -12.21
N GLY A 309 11.87 -3.17 -12.82
CA GLY A 309 12.37 -1.86 -12.42
C GLY A 309 13.67 -1.99 -11.63
N GLY A 310 13.73 -1.36 -10.47
CA GLY A 310 14.79 -1.60 -9.48
C GLY A 310 14.32 -2.60 -8.43
N GLY A 311 15.23 -3.09 -7.59
CA GLY A 311 14.91 -4.12 -6.59
C GLY A 311 15.22 -5.53 -7.08
N ALA A 312 14.86 -6.52 -6.26
CA ALA A 312 14.93 -7.94 -6.59
C ALA A 312 13.51 -8.47 -6.88
N ASP A 313 13.17 -8.52 -8.17
CA ASP A 313 11.80 -8.74 -8.59
C ASP A 313 11.48 -10.22 -8.78
N THR A 314 10.22 -10.59 -8.55
CA THR A 314 9.70 -11.93 -8.81
C THR A 314 8.54 -11.89 -9.80
N PHE A 315 8.75 -12.49 -10.97
CA PHE A 315 7.74 -12.68 -12.01
C PHE A 315 7.06 -14.03 -11.84
N VAL A 316 5.73 -14.03 -11.73
CA VAL A 316 4.96 -15.17 -11.21
C VAL A 316 4.11 -15.81 -12.29
N TYR A 317 4.21 -17.12 -12.40
CA TYR A 317 3.42 -17.96 -13.29
C TYR A 317 2.69 -19.01 -12.48
N ASN A 318 1.38 -18.83 -12.32
CA ASN A 318 0.51 -19.71 -11.54
C ASN A 318 0.02 -20.91 -12.36
N ARG A 319 -0.06 -20.78 -13.68
CA ARG A 319 -0.52 -21.82 -14.62
C ARG A 319 0.28 -21.76 -15.92
N ALA A 320 0.26 -22.86 -16.69
CA ALA A 320 0.81 -22.86 -18.06
C ALA A 320 0.12 -21.82 -18.96
N SER A 321 -1.19 -21.64 -18.78
CA SER A 321 -2.01 -20.68 -19.51
C SER A 321 -1.64 -19.22 -19.26
N ASP A 322 -0.84 -18.94 -18.22
CA ASP A 322 -0.42 -17.59 -17.90
C ASP A 322 0.56 -17.06 -18.96
N SER A 323 1.32 -17.94 -19.64
CA SER A 323 2.23 -17.54 -20.70
C SER A 323 2.47 -18.67 -21.70
N THR A 324 1.57 -18.77 -22.67
CA THR A 324 1.58 -19.84 -23.68
C THR A 324 2.63 -19.62 -24.77
N PRO A 325 3.09 -20.66 -25.49
CA PRO A 325 4.01 -20.50 -26.61
C PRO A 325 3.52 -19.59 -27.74
N ASP A 326 2.20 -19.56 -27.99
CA ASP A 326 1.58 -18.76 -29.05
C ASP A 326 1.46 -17.28 -28.67
N ASN A 327 1.34 -16.99 -27.37
CA ASN A 327 1.23 -15.65 -26.83
C ASN A 327 2.03 -15.53 -25.53
N PRO A 328 3.37 -15.55 -25.59
CA PRO A 328 4.21 -15.58 -24.41
C PRO A 328 4.44 -14.19 -23.83
N ASP A 329 4.55 -14.14 -22.52
CA ASP A 329 5.03 -13.00 -21.77
C ASP A 329 6.45 -12.60 -22.17
N VAL A 330 6.73 -11.32 -21.94
CA VAL A 330 8.04 -10.72 -22.09
C VAL A 330 8.44 -9.99 -20.81
N LEU A 331 9.49 -10.49 -20.15
CA LEU A 331 10.18 -9.78 -19.07
C LEU A 331 11.12 -8.75 -19.69
N MET A 332 10.85 -7.48 -19.45
CA MET A 332 11.39 -6.35 -20.21
C MET A 332 12.77 -5.88 -19.75
N ASP A 333 13.21 -6.27 -18.54
CA ASP A 333 14.46 -5.86 -17.92
C ASP A 333 15.00 -6.88 -16.90
N PHE A 334 14.83 -8.17 -17.18
CA PHE A 334 15.25 -9.25 -16.28
C PHE A 334 16.75 -9.25 -15.98
N ILE A 335 17.13 -9.29 -14.71
CA ILE A 335 18.51 -9.31 -14.22
C ILE A 335 18.80 -10.64 -13.51
N SER A 336 19.48 -11.55 -14.21
CA SER A 336 19.94 -12.83 -13.65
C SER A 336 20.75 -12.64 -12.36
N GLY A 337 20.51 -13.50 -11.37
CA GLY A 337 21.13 -13.45 -10.05
C GLY A 337 20.47 -12.47 -9.07
N THR A 338 19.60 -11.58 -9.56
CA THR A 338 18.82 -10.64 -8.74
C THR A 338 17.35 -11.03 -8.81
N ASP A 339 16.78 -11.02 -10.01
CA ASP A 339 15.38 -11.34 -10.23
C ASP A 339 15.10 -12.84 -10.23
N LYS A 340 13.83 -13.18 -10.06
CA LYS A 340 13.32 -14.55 -10.03
C LYS A 340 12.12 -14.74 -10.95
N ILE A 341 12.05 -15.94 -11.52
CA ILE A 341 10.87 -16.42 -12.25
C ILE A 341 10.28 -17.56 -11.42
N ASP A 342 9.11 -17.33 -10.86
CA ASP A 342 8.42 -18.27 -9.99
C ASP A 342 7.36 -19.06 -10.77
N VAL A 343 7.69 -20.31 -11.06
CA VAL A 343 6.82 -21.28 -11.76
C VAL A 343 6.29 -22.36 -10.81
N SER A 344 6.54 -22.22 -9.51
CA SER A 344 6.23 -23.25 -8.52
C SER A 344 4.75 -23.65 -8.51
N ARG A 345 3.86 -22.68 -8.73
CA ARG A 345 2.40 -22.91 -8.78
C ARG A 345 1.97 -23.53 -10.11
N ALA A 346 2.56 -23.11 -11.24
CA ALA A 346 2.34 -23.76 -12.54
C ALA A 346 2.76 -25.24 -12.51
N MET A 347 3.94 -25.54 -11.96
CA MET A 347 4.44 -26.91 -11.79
C MET A 347 3.52 -27.74 -10.89
N LYS A 348 3.11 -27.18 -9.73
CA LYS A 348 2.16 -27.84 -8.84
C LYS A 348 0.84 -28.15 -9.52
N HIS A 349 0.33 -27.23 -10.36
CA HIS A 349 -0.92 -27.45 -11.09
C HIS A 349 -0.79 -28.56 -12.14
N ALA A 350 0.38 -28.67 -12.78
CA ALA A 350 0.69 -29.71 -13.76
C ALA A 350 1.21 -31.03 -13.14
N ASN A 351 1.28 -31.13 -11.82
CA ASN A 351 1.83 -32.29 -11.10
C ASN A 351 3.30 -32.62 -11.48
N VAL A 352 4.11 -31.58 -11.71
CA VAL A 352 5.55 -31.68 -11.97
C VAL A 352 6.33 -31.44 -10.69
N ALA A 353 7.19 -32.39 -10.30
CA ALA A 353 7.92 -32.34 -9.02
C ALA A 353 9.20 -31.48 -9.05
N SER A 354 9.88 -31.43 -10.19
CA SER A 354 11.16 -30.73 -10.38
C SER A 354 11.39 -30.46 -11.86
N LEU A 355 12.18 -29.43 -12.20
CA LEU A 355 12.59 -29.23 -13.59
C LEU A 355 13.90 -29.95 -13.91
N ALA A 356 14.00 -30.49 -15.11
CA ALA A 356 15.24 -30.97 -15.71
C ALA A 356 15.71 -29.96 -16.77
N PHE A 357 16.83 -29.28 -16.51
CA PHE A 357 17.39 -28.34 -17.48
C PHE A 357 18.12 -29.11 -18.59
N VAL A 358 17.56 -29.06 -19.80
CA VAL A 358 18.00 -29.84 -20.96
C VAL A 358 18.32 -28.90 -22.14
N SER A 359 19.14 -29.37 -23.09
CA SER A 359 19.46 -28.61 -24.31
C SER A 359 18.33 -28.64 -25.34
N GLU A 360 17.48 -29.67 -25.30
CA GLU A 360 16.31 -29.87 -26.16
C GLU A 360 15.25 -30.68 -25.40
N MET A 361 13.98 -30.51 -25.76
CA MET A 361 12.87 -31.22 -25.11
C MET A 361 12.94 -32.71 -25.39
N THR A 362 12.84 -33.54 -24.34
CA THR A 362 12.97 -35.01 -24.44
C THR A 362 11.62 -35.74 -24.42
N GLY A 363 10.54 -35.02 -24.17
CA GLY A 363 9.21 -35.61 -23.96
C GLY A 363 8.97 -36.07 -22.52
N LYS A 364 9.61 -35.41 -21.56
CA LYS A 364 9.38 -35.66 -20.13
C LYS A 364 8.81 -34.42 -19.48
N ALA A 365 7.76 -34.61 -18.70
CA ALA A 365 7.19 -33.53 -17.91
C ALA A 365 8.25 -32.97 -16.94
N GLY A 366 8.42 -31.66 -16.96
CA GLY A 366 9.45 -30.94 -16.24
C GLY A 366 10.71 -30.64 -17.07
N ASP A 367 10.81 -31.05 -18.33
CA ASP A 367 11.89 -30.59 -19.20
C ASP A 367 11.83 -29.06 -19.34
N ALA A 368 12.96 -28.39 -19.09
CA ALA A 368 13.11 -26.95 -19.18
C ALA A 368 14.29 -26.59 -20.07
N VAL A 369 14.05 -25.79 -21.10
CA VAL A 369 15.06 -25.30 -22.04
C VAL A 369 15.27 -23.81 -21.83
N LEU A 370 16.52 -23.41 -21.61
CA LEU A 370 16.93 -22.01 -21.47
C LEU A 370 17.75 -21.61 -22.70
N ILE A 371 17.29 -20.61 -23.45
CA ILE A 371 18.00 -20.07 -24.62
C ILE A 371 18.44 -18.64 -24.31
N HIS A 372 19.63 -18.26 -24.76
CA HIS A 372 20.12 -16.88 -24.68
C HIS A 372 20.83 -16.48 -25.97
N ASP A 373 20.31 -15.46 -26.65
CA ASP A 373 20.97 -14.74 -27.73
C ASP A 373 21.69 -13.52 -27.17
N ALA A 374 23.02 -13.65 -27.05
CA ALA A 374 23.88 -12.60 -26.52
C ALA A 374 23.95 -11.34 -27.42
N SER A 375 23.67 -11.47 -28.72
CA SER A 375 23.75 -10.32 -29.65
C SER A 375 22.60 -9.34 -29.46
N GLY A 376 21.40 -9.86 -29.15
CA GLY A 376 20.21 -9.07 -28.84
C GLY A 376 19.92 -8.91 -27.34
N ASN A 377 20.72 -9.54 -26.47
CA ASN A 377 20.45 -9.70 -25.04
C ASN A 377 19.03 -10.23 -24.78
N LYS A 378 18.63 -11.27 -25.51
CA LYS A 378 17.30 -11.90 -25.41
C LYS A 378 17.43 -13.31 -24.87
N GLY A 379 16.62 -13.65 -23.89
CA GLY A 379 16.51 -15.00 -23.36
C GLY A 379 15.12 -15.59 -23.53
N SER A 380 15.00 -16.88 -23.27
CA SER A 380 13.71 -17.54 -23.08
C SER A 380 13.80 -18.71 -22.11
N VAL A 381 12.70 -18.93 -21.39
CA VAL A 381 12.43 -20.10 -20.56
C VAL A 381 11.28 -20.85 -21.20
N ALA A 382 11.52 -22.07 -21.66
CA ALA A 382 10.49 -22.96 -22.19
C ALA A 382 10.37 -24.18 -21.29
N ILE A 383 9.17 -24.53 -20.83
CA ILE A 383 8.93 -25.67 -19.93
C ILE A 383 7.85 -26.57 -20.53
N ASP A 384 8.19 -27.84 -20.73
CA ASP A 384 7.24 -28.92 -21.02
C ASP A 384 6.64 -29.39 -19.69
N LEU A 385 5.38 -29.07 -19.43
CA LEU A 385 4.69 -29.41 -18.19
C LEU A 385 3.87 -30.71 -18.33
N THR A 386 3.55 -31.13 -19.55
CA THR A 386 2.69 -32.29 -19.84
C THR A 386 3.47 -33.55 -20.21
N GLY A 387 4.72 -33.40 -20.63
CA GLY A 387 5.61 -34.48 -21.08
C GLY A 387 5.33 -34.93 -22.52
N ASP A 388 4.83 -34.04 -23.38
CA ASP A 388 4.56 -34.36 -24.78
C ASP A 388 5.71 -33.97 -25.74
N GLY A 389 6.78 -33.37 -25.20
CA GLY A 389 7.95 -32.91 -25.93
C GLY A 389 7.81 -31.50 -26.48
N LYS A 390 6.77 -30.75 -26.07
CA LYS A 390 6.54 -29.35 -26.44
C LYS A 390 6.47 -28.49 -25.19
N ALA A 391 6.83 -27.22 -25.35
CA ALA A 391 6.67 -26.26 -24.26
C ALA A 391 5.18 -25.97 -24.02
N ASP A 392 4.74 -26.04 -22.77
CA ASP A 392 3.41 -25.60 -22.33
C ASP A 392 3.45 -24.18 -21.76
N LEU A 393 4.58 -23.80 -21.16
CA LEU A 393 4.88 -22.47 -20.65
C LEU A 393 6.11 -21.92 -21.38
N LEU A 394 5.97 -20.75 -21.99
CA LEU A 394 7.08 -20.04 -22.65
C LEU A 394 7.15 -18.61 -22.14
N ILE A 395 8.29 -18.21 -21.61
CA ILE A 395 8.56 -16.85 -21.14
C ILE A 395 9.72 -16.31 -21.94
N ARG A 396 9.58 -15.10 -22.50
CA ARG A 396 10.68 -14.38 -23.16
C ARG A 396 11.27 -13.35 -22.22
N THR A 397 12.56 -13.09 -22.35
CA THR A 397 13.25 -12.13 -21.48
C THR A 397 14.15 -11.21 -22.30
N HIS A 398 14.25 -9.96 -21.86
CA HIS A 398 15.38 -9.08 -22.14
C HIS A 398 16.37 -9.29 -21.00
N GLY A 399 17.49 -9.97 -21.28
CA GLY A 399 18.41 -10.48 -20.27
C GLY A 399 18.48 -12.01 -20.27
N GLN A 400 19.64 -12.54 -19.93
CA GLN A 400 19.86 -13.98 -19.75
C GLN A 400 19.07 -14.50 -18.53
N VAL A 401 18.58 -15.74 -18.61
CA VAL A 401 18.06 -16.49 -17.46
C VAL A 401 18.96 -17.68 -17.17
N LYS A 402 19.25 -17.95 -15.90
CA LYS A 402 20.00 -19.14 -15.45
C LYS A 402 19.11 -20.05 -14.61
N PRO A 403 19.49 -21.34 -14.46
CA PRO A 403 18.74 -22.27 -13.60
C PRO A 403 18.44 -21.76 -12.19
N GLY A 404 19.41 -21.08 -11.56
CA GLY A 404 19.27 -20.50 -10.21
C GLY A 404 18.33 -19.29 -10.11
N ASP A 405 17.81 -18.82 -11.23
CA ASP A 405 16.82 -17.74 -11.28
C ASP A 405 15.39 -18.28 -11.27
N ILE A 406 15.20 -19.58 -11.49
CA ILE A 406 13.88 -20.22 -11.53
C ILE A 406 13.51 -20.76 -10.14
N VAL A 407 12.39 -20.30 -9.60
CA VAL A 407 11.82 -20.81 -8.35
C VAL A 407 10.84 -21.93 -8.69
N GLN A 408 11.21 -23.17 -8.32
CA GLN A 408 10.50 -24.41 -8.67
C GLN A 408 9.64 -24.98 -7.52
N SER A 409 9.90 -24.53 -6.30
CA SER A 409 9.13 -24.89 -5.12
C SER A 409 8.89 -23.62 -4.31
N ALA A 410 7.69 -23.50 -3.74
CA ALA A 410 7.48 -22.51 -2.69
C ALA A 410 8.41 -22.90 -1.54
N GLY A 411 9.50 -22.13 -1.35
CA GLY A 411 10.16 -22.12 -0.04
C GLY A 411 9.09 -21.90 1.02
N ALA A 412 9.25 -22.47 2.22
CA ALA A 412 8.28 -22.33 3.31
C ALA A 412 8.07 -20.85 3.67
N VAL A 413 7.17 -20.21 2.95
CA VAL A 413 6.61 -18.89 3.19
C VAL A 413 5.11 -19.18 3.25
N THR A 414 4.57 -19.09 4.45
CA THR A 414 3.14 -19.24 4.73
C THR A 414 2.36 -18.18 3.98
N LEU A 415 1.94 -18.49 2.76
CA LEU A 415 0.81 -17.84 2.11
C LEU A 415 -0.45 -18.46 2.72
N ASP A 416 -1.00 -17.78 3.72
CA ASP A 416 -2.33 -18.08 4.25
C ASP A 416 -3.37 -17.74 3.19
N THR A 417 -3.65 -18.72 2.32
CA THR A 417 -4.81 -18.70 1.45
C THR A 417 -5.93 -19.47 2.15
N GLN A 418 -6.78 -18.77 2.87
CA GLN A 418 -8.17 -19.18 3.04
C GLN A 418 -9.11 -18.08 2.56
N ALA A 419 -9.52 -18.23 1.30
CA ALA A 419 -10.85 -17.83 0.90
C ALA A 419 -11.84 -18.75 1.61
N ASP A 420 -12.58 -18.21 2.59
CA ASP A 420 -13.82 -18.81 3.07
C ASP A 420 -14.97 -17.86 2.78
N THR A 421 -15.96 -18.41 2.08
CA THR A 421 -17.20 -17.77 1.60
C THR A 421 -18.06 -17.11 2.70
N PRO A 422 -18.91 -16.13 2.34
CA PRO A 422 -19.55 -15.22 3.29
C PRO A 422 -20.83 -15.81 3.91
N SER A 423 -20.95 -15.76 5.24
CA SER A 423 -22.25 -15.81 5.90
C SER A 423 -22.22 -15.21 7.31
N ASN A 424 -23.12 -14.23 7.51
CA ASN A 424 -23.79 -13.84 8.75
C ASN A 424 -23.03 -13.05 9.85
N ARG A 425 -23.39 -11.76 9.85
CA ARG A 425 -23.94 -10.97 10.98
C ARG A 425 -23.04 -10.73 12.20
N ALA A 426 -22.77 -9.45 12.41
CA ALA A 426 -22.14 -8.85 13.57
C ALA A 426 -22.66 -9.39 14.92
N THR A 427 -21.73 -9.85 15.75
CA THR A 427 -21.77 -9.70 17.22
C THR A 427 -20.35 -9.49 17.75
N LEU A 428 -20.18 -8.39 18.48
CA LEU A 428 -18.97 -8.10 19.26
C LEU A 428 -18.74 -9.22 20.28
N THR A 429 -17.56 -9.82 20.28
CA THR A 429 -17.08 -10.67 21.39
C THR A 429 -15.75 -10.12 21.93
N PRO A 430 -15.53 -10.21 23.26
CA PRO A 430 -14.39 -9.61 23.96
C PRO A 430 -13.05 -10.31 23.62
N PRO A 431 -11.89 -9.68 23.90
CA PRO A 431 -10.59 -10.12 23.36
C PRO A 431 -10.21 -11.53 23.81
N ARG A 432 -9.83 -12.38 22.84
CA ARG A 432 -9.26 -13.71 23.08
C ARG A 432 -7.98 -13.59 23.90
N HIS A 433 -7.83 -14.44 24.92
CA HIS A 433 -6.61 -14.58 25.71
C HIS A 433 -5.42 -14.96 24.82
N HIS A 434 -4.40 -14.10 24.74
CA HIS A 434 -3.09 -14.42 24.15
C HIS A 434 -2.42 -15.49 25.01
N ARG A 435 -2.00 -16.62 24.42
CA ARG A 435 -1.18 -17.62 25.13
C ARG A 435 0.28 -17.14 25.10
N SER A 436 0.97 -17.21 26.24
CA SER A 436 2.39 -16.83 26.33
C SER A 436 3.24 -17.68 25.39
N SER A 437 4.04 -17.02 24.56
CA SER A 437 4.93 -17.61 23.56
C SER A 437 6.40 -17.32 23.89
N THR A 438 7.29 -18.27 23.59
CA THR A 438 8.75 -18.06 23.67
C THR A 438 9.36 -18.24 22.28
N TYR A 439 9.91 -17.16 21.73
CA TYR A 439 10.60 -17.12 20.43
C TYR A 439 12.07 -17.49 20.65
N THR A 440 12.50 -18.62 20.09
CA THR A 440 13.83 -19.21 20.34
C THR A 440 14.73 -19.01 19.14
N TYR A 441 15.99 -18.64 19.38
CA TYR A 441 16.99 -18.46 18.32
C TYR A 441 18.28 -19.18 18.70
N GLU A 442 18.71 -20.09 17.83
CA GLU A 442 19.80 -21.02 18.10
C GLU A 442 21.12 -20.55 17.46
N LYS A 443 21.07 -19.84 16.33
CA LYS A 443 22.26 -19.41 15.57
C LYS A 443 22.05 -18.06 14.91
N ALA A 444 23.16 -17.39 14.57
CA ALA A 444 23.13 -16.04 13.98
C ALA A 444 22.33 -15.96 12.67
N SER A 445 22.30 -17.06 11.90
CA SER A 445 21.56 -17.13 10.64
C SER A 445 20.03 -17.21 10.81
N ASP A 446 19.53 -17.46 12.02
CA ASP A 446 18.08 -17.54 12.27
C ASP A 446 17.41 -16.16 12.15
N SER A 447 18.19 -15.08 12.35
CA SER A 447 17.68 -13.71 12.26
C SER A 447 18.83 -12.72 11.96
N THR A 448 19.22 -12.63 10.70
CA THR A 448 20.35 -11.77 10.28
C THR A 448 19.93 -10.30 10.14
N TYR A 449 20.88 -9.36 10.00
CA TYR A 449 20.53 -7.95 9.74
C TYR A 449 19.66 -7.75 8.48
N HIS A 450 19.97 -8.47 7.39
CA HIS A 450 19.29 -8.35 6.10
C HIS A 450 18.02 -9.20 6.00
N ASN A 451 17.92 -10.27 6.79
CA ASN A 451 16.73 -11.12 6.91
C ASN A 451 16.39 -11.31 8.39
N ALA A 452 15.94 -10.21 9.00
CA ALA A 452 15.60 -10.14 10.41
C ALA A 452 14.17 -10.63 10.62
N ASP A 453 13.99 -11.55 11.56
CA ASP A 453 12.68 -12.01 12.00
C ASP A 453 11.87 -10.84 12.59
N LEU A 454 10.56 -10.85 12.34
CA LEU A 454 9.63 -9.79 12.70
C LEU A 454 8.49 -10.35 13.55
N LEU A 455 8.54 -10.07 14.85
CA LEU A 455 7.52 -10.46 15.80
C LEU A 455 6.35 -9.47 15.76
N GLN A 456 5.23 -9.89 15.19
CA GLN A 456 4.07 -9.02 14.93
C GLN A 456 3.08 -8.96 16.09
N ASP A 457 3.04 -10.00 16.93
CA ASP A 457 2.09 -10.20 18.02
C ASP A 457 2.75 -10.22 19.41
N PHE A 458 4.05 -9.91 19.51
CA PHE A 458 4.81 -9.97 20.76
C PHE A 458 4.19 -9.16 21.91
N VAL A 459 3.84 -9.81 23.02
CA VAL A 459 3.26 -9.17 24.21
C VAL A 459 4.32 -9.05 25.31
N SER A 460 4.90 -7.85 25.47
CA SER A 460 5.88 -7.55 26.54
C SER A 460 5.39 -7.96 27.93
N GLY A 461 6.25 -8.64 28.69
CA GLY A 461 5.93 -9.16 30.02
C GLY A 461 5.17 -10.49 30.03
N GLN A 462 4.62 -10.93 28.89
CA GLN A 462 4.00 -12.25 28.73
C GLN A 462 4.86 -13.17 27.86
N ASP A 463 5.37 -12.66 26.75
CA ASP A 463 6.20 -13.41 25.82
C ASP A 463 7.69 -13.24 26.13
N LYS A 464 8.50 -14.16 25.63
CA LYS A 464 9.96 -14.16 25.80
C LYS A 464 10.71 -14.36 24.49
N ILE A 465 11.85 -13.70 24.36
CA ILE A 465 12.83 -13.93 23.30
C ILE A 465 13.99 -14.66 23.95
N ASP A 466 14.27 -15.89 23.55
CA ASP A 466 15.33 -16.71 24.12
C ASP A 466 16.54 -16.80 23.19
N LEU A 467 17.65 -16.20 23.64
CA LEU A 467 18.93 -16.18 22.94
C LEU A 467 19.95 -17.16 23.56
N THR A 468 19.52 -18.04 24.47
CA THR A 468 20.42 -19.00 25.12
C THR A 468 21.06 -19.96 24.11
N GLY A 469 20.30 -20.39 23.10
CA GLY A 469 20.81 -21.19 21.99
C GLY A 469 21.91 -20.48 21.19
N LEU A 470 21.64 -19.23 20.78
CA LEU A 470 22.61 -18.35 20.12
C LEU A 470 23.90 -18.20 20.95
N ILE A 471 23.79 -17.99 22.26
CA ILE A 471 24.94 -17.87 23.17
C ILE A 471 25.76 -19.17 23.20
N ASN A 472 25.09 -20.31 23.36
CA ASN A 472 25.76 -21.60 23.46
C ASN A 472 26.48 -21.98 22.17
N ASN A 473 25.89 -21.70 21.00
CA ASN A 473 26.49 -22.02 19.71
C ASN A 473 27.62 -21.08 19.29
N THR A 474 27.59 -19.82 19.74
CA THR A 474 28.62 -18.83 19.37
C THR A 474 29.71 -18.67 20.42
N GLY A 475 29.46 -19.05 21.67
CA GLY A 475 30.32 -18.76 22.81
C GLY A 475 30.35 -17.27 23.19
N VAL A 476 29.47 -16.45 22.63
CA VAL A 476 29.45 -15.00 22.83
C VAL A 476 28.61 -14.64 24.06
N HIS A 477 29.21 -13.88 24.98
CA HIS A 477 28.50 -13.32 26.14
C HIS A 477 27.78 -12.03 25.76
N LEU A 478 26.45 -12.01 25.91
CA LEU A 478 25.65 -10.82 25.61
C LEU A 478 25.71 -9.79 26.73
N GLN A 479 25.69 -8.51 26.37
CA GLN A 479 25.63 -7.39 27.32
C GLN A 479 24.70 -6.28 26.80
N LEU A 480 23.74 -5.84 27.61
CA LEU A 480 22.86 -4.73 27.24
C LEU A 480 23.60 -3.38 27.26
N VAL A 481 23.63 -2.68 26.12
CA VAL A 481 24.27 -1.36 25.96
C VAL A 481 23.30 -0.32 25.39
N GLU A 482 23.69 0.96 25.38
CA GLU A 482 22.92 2.03 24.71
C GLU A 482 23.36 2.27 23.27
N ARG A 483 24.59 1.91 22.95
CA ARG A 483 25.18 1.99 21.61
C ARG A 483 26.27 0.93 21.54
N TYR A 484 26.52 0.39 20.35
CA TYR A 484 27.63 -0.54 20.17
C TYR A 484 28.95 0.12 20.56
N THR A 485 29.65 -0.49 21.50
CA THR A 485 30.96 -0.06 22.01
C THR A 485 32.09 -0.66 21.16
N GLY A 486 31.81 -1.76 20.45
CA GLY A 486 32.76 -2.57 19.70
C GLY A 486 33.24 -3.78 20.49
N ARG A 487 32.54 -4.15 21.57
CA ARG A 487 32.73 -5.43 22.25
C ARG A 487 31.81 -6.46 21.61
N ILE A 488 32.36 -7.65 21.36
CA ILE A 488 31.58 -8.81 20.93
C ILE A 488 30.51 -9.09 21.98
N GLY A 489 29.26 -9.23 21.54
CA GLY A 489 28.08 -9.47 22.37
C GLY A 489 27.34 -8.20 22.81
N ASP A 490 27.77 -7.00 22.38
CA ASP A 490 27.00 -5.79 22.64
C ASP A 490 25.59 -5.93 22.07
N THR A 491 24.59 -5.78 22.93
CA THR A 491 23.18 -6.03 22.63
C THR A 491 22.35 -4.77 22.87
N LEU A 492 21.55 -4.37 21.89
CA LEU A 492 20.63 -3.25 21.95
C LEU A 492 19.19 -3.76 22.02
N VAL A 493 18.39 -3.22 22.95
CA VAL A 493 16.94 -3.42 22.98
C VAL A 493 16.28 -2.04 22.96
N LYS A 494 15.81 -1.59 21.79
CA LYS A 494 15.38 -0.20 21.56
C LYS A 494 14.27 -0.09 20.53
N PHE A 495 13.65 1.09 20.45
CA PHE A 495 12.80 1.50 19.34
C PHE A 495 13.64 2.25 18.29
N ASN A 496 13.50 1.88 17.02
CA ASN A 496 14.06 2.62 15.90
C ASN A 496 12.95 3.47 15.26
N ALA A 497 13.08 4.80 15.39
CA ALA A 497 12.09 5.75 14.88
C ALA A 497 12.03 5.81 13.34
N TYR A 498 13.11 5.45 12.64
CA TYR A 498 13.14 5.44 11.18
C TYR A 498 12.36 4.25 10.61
N SER A 499 12.47 3.09 11.23
CA SER A 499 11.73 1.89 10.80
C SER A 499 10.39 1.70 11.52
N GLY A 500 10.11 2.46 12.58
CA GLY A 500 8.93 2.30 13.41
C GLY A 500 8.84 0.92 14.09
N ARG A 501 9.98 0.34 14.51
CA ARG A 501 10.04 -1.00 15.12
C ARG A 501 10.83 -1.01 16.41
N TYR A 502 10.40 -1.82 17.37
CA TYR A 502 11.27 -2.26 18.46
C TYR A 502 12.23 -3.33 17.92
N PHE A 503 13.42 -3.43 18.49
CA PHE A 503 14.38 -4.43 18.03
C PHE A 503 15.28 -4.93 19.16
N VAL A 504 15.76 -6.17 18.98
CA VAL A 504 16.90 -6.74 19.69
C VAL A 504 18.01 -6.91 18.66
N GLY A 505 19.09 -6.14 18.78
CA GLY A 505 20.22 -6.18 17.86
C GLY A 505 21.50 -6.55 18.57
N VAL A 506 22.20 -7.60 18.11
CA VAL A 506 23.45 -8.10 18.68
C VAL A 506 24.60 -7.88 17.70
N ASP A 507 25.68 -7.27 18.17
CA ASP A 507 26.98 -7.23 17.50
C ASP A 507 27.77 -8.48 17.91
N LEU A 508 27.85 -9.47 17.02
CA LEU A 508 28.50 -10.76 17.29
C LEU A 508 29.99 -10.73 16.88
N THR A 509 30.43 -9.71 16.16
CA THR A 509 31.77 -9.63 15.56
C THR A 509 32.65 -8.52 16.14
N GLY A 510 32.07 -7.61 16.95
CA GLY A 510 32.74 -6.45 17.53
C GLY A 510 32.95 -5.30 16.54
N ASN A 511 32.30 -5.36 15.37
CA ASN A 511 32.49 -4.39 14.29
C ASN A 511 31.61 -3.12 14.43
N ARG A 512 30.88 -3.00 15.55
CA ARG A 512 29.90 -1.95 15.85
C ARG A 512 28.68 -1.94 14.92
N ARG A 513 28.35 -3.09 14.34
CA ARG A 513 27.16 -3.30 13.53
C ARG A 513 26.36 -4.46 14.11
N THR A 514 25.09 -4.49 13.75
CA THR A 514 24.21 -5.58 14.12
C THR A 514 24.47 -6.75 13.19
N ASP A 515 24.85 -7.91 13.73
CA ASP A 515 25.03 -9.16 12.97
C ASP A 515 23.78 -10.05 13.09
N PHE A 516 23.11 -9.99 14.24
CA PHE A 516 21.84 -10.66 14.52
C PHE A 516 20.79 -9.65 14.96
N LEU A 517 19.62 -9.66 14.32
CA LEU A 517 18.58 -8.64 14.49
C LEU A 517 17.20 -9.29 14.57
N ILE A 518 16.48 -9.06 15.65
CA ILE A 518 15.04 -9.35 15.76
C ILE A 518 14.31 -8.01 15.77
N LYS A 519 13.20 -7.91 15.04
CA LYS A 519 12.32 -6.74 15.01
C LYS A 519 10.99 -7.10 15.65
N SER A 520 10.29 -6.13 16.22
CA SER A 520 8.92 -6.28 16.65
C SER A 520 8.10 -5.02 16.39
N THR A 521 6.85 -5.21 15.99
CA THR A 521 5.84 -4.14 15.91
C THR A 521 5.38 -3.71 17.31
N GLN A 522 5.53 -4.59 18.29
CA GLN A 522 5.16 -4.36 19.68
C GLN A 522 6.39 -4.09 20.55
N ARG A 523 6.16 -3.48 21.70
CA ARG A 523 7.24 -3.08 22.61
C ARG A 523 8.02 -4.32 23.07
N ILE A 524 9.34 -4.28 22.96
CA ILE A 524 10.25 -5.23 23.63
C ILE A 524 10.94 -4.50 24.78
N LYS A 525 10.96 -5.10 25.97
CA LYS A 525 11.77 -4.61 27.09
C LYS A 525 12.97 -5.53 27.30
N PRO A 526 14.08 -5.05 27.87
CA PRO A 526 15.22 -5.92 28.19
C PRO A 526 14.86 -7.14 29.05
N GLU A 527 13.85 -7.03 29.92
CA GLU A 527 13.38 -8.15 30.76
C GLU A 527 12.64 -9.24 29.99
N ASP A 528 12.33 -8.98 28.72
CA ASP A 528 11.70 -9.93 27.82
C ASP A 528 12.71 -10.80 27.07
N VAL A 529 14.00 -10.45 27.11
CA VAL A 529 15.08 -11.15 26.40
C VAL A 529 15.88 -12.03 27.37
N ILE A 530 15.75 -13.34 27.23
CA ILE A 530 16.50 -14.35 27.97
C ILE A 530 17.91 -14.47 27.35
N GLY A 531 18.94 -14.59 28.21
CA GLY A 531 20.34 -14.64 27.81
C GLY A 531 21.06 -13.28 27.85
N VAL A 532 20.33 -12.17 28.00
CA VAL A 532 20.92 -10.82 28.17
C VAL A 532 20.87 -10.40 29.64
N PRO A 533 22.01 -10.15 30.31
CA PRO A 533 22.03 -9.74 31.70
C PRO A 533 21.37 -8.37 31.89
N LYS A 534 20.49 -8.28 32.90
CA LYS A 534 19.81 -7.03 33.27
C LYS A 534 20.83 -5.99 33.69
N ARG A 535 20.62 -4.71 33.34
CA ARG A 535 21.44 -3.63 33.88
C ARG A 535 21.41 -3.69 35.41
N PRO A 536 22.56 -3.57 36.09
CA PRO A 536 22.55 -3.41 37.53
C PRO A 536 21.74 -2.15 37.86
N ASN A 537 20.76 -2.30 38.75
CA ASN A 537 19.94 -1.19 39.25
C ASN A 537 20.88 -0.07 39.71
N ALA A 538 20.82 1.10 39.05
CA ALA A 538 21.55 2.29 39.46
C ALA A 538 21.16 2.80 40.87
N ARG A 539 20.14 2.19 41.50
CA ARG A 539 19.72 2.43 42.90
C ARG A 539 20.37 1.51 43.94
N ALA A 540 21.12 0.47 43.55
CA ALA A 540 21.78 -0.43 44.51
C ALA A 540 23.23 -0.02 44.87
N ASN A 541 23.87 0.86 44.09
CA ASN A 541 25.25 1.32 44.34
C ASN A 541 25.36 2.68 45.06
N ALA A 542 24.25 3.26 45.52
CA ALA A 542 24.25 4.46 46.35
C ALA A 542 24.36 4.16 47.87
N PHE A 543 24.34 2.89 48.28
CA PHE A 543 24.37 2.48 49.70
C PHE A 543 25.60 1.66 50.13
N SER A 544 26.61 1.44 49.27
CA SER A 544 27.86 0.75 49.64
C SER A 544 29.13 1.61 49.56
N ARG A 545 29.00 2.95 49.47
CA ARG A 545 30.11 3.91 49.63
C ARG A 545 29.91 4.90 50.78
N ALA A 546 29.14 4.50 51.78
CA ALA A 546 29.09 5.16 53.08
C ALA A 546 28.98 4.11 54.19
N ARG A 547 30.06 3.37 54.42
CA ARG A 547 30.53 2.84 55.71
C ARG A 547 31.86 2.14 55.54
#